data_AF-A0A2V7K1G8-F1
#
_entry.id   AF-A0A2V7K1G8-F1
#
_cell.length_a   1.000
_cell.length_b   1.000
_cell.length_c   1.000
_cell.angle_alpha   90.00
_cell.angle_beta   90.00
_cell.angle_gamma   90.00
#
_symmetry.space_group_name_H-M   'P 1'
#
loop_
_entity.id
_entity.type
_entity.pdbx_description
1 polymer ?
#
loop_
_entity_poly.entity_id
_entity_poly.type
_entity_poly.pdbx_seq_one_letter_code
_entity_poly.pdbx_strand_id
1 'polypeptide(L)'
;TPAYNFLAKSVDGEVGVDWTQGPLTLHGAARAVSRRLGESGNGAAAFAGGFNARLNQYIGVSADVGSFVSPTVTAAWSAAINVLIPGSPHTFSLQASNAHSATIQGASEGISSPKNVLYGFEFTIPLHLKRFSPWFHKSPKPVALGSAGGATVGAEVRISSVKFQGDSVTIAAGQAVRWTNADPIEHTVTFDGGTEGGSPVIPPNGSYVHRFDKPGTYTYHCTPHPFMKGVVVVK
;
A
#
# COMPACT_ATOMS: atom_id res chain seq x y z
N THR A 1 10.01 -16.23 20.68
CA THR A 1 10.68 -15.11 21.35
C THR A 1 10.47 -15.19 22.85
N PRO A 2 11.53 -15.33 23.67
CA PRO A 2 11.46 -15.17 25.11
C PRO A 2 11.63 -13.70 25.53
N ALA A 3 11.03 -13.30 26.64
CA ALA A 3 11.18 -11.98 27.24
C ALA A 3 10.96 -12.04 28.76
N TYR A 4 11.46 -11.03 29.49
CA TYR A 4 11.16 -10.88 30.91
C TYR A 4 10.19 -9.72 31.12
N ASN A 5 9.07 -10.00 31.79
CA ASN A 5 8.06 -9.03 32.16
C ASN A 5 8.31 -8.52 33.58
N PHE A 6 8.77 -7.29 33.71
CA PHE A 6 9.12 -6.68 34.99
C PHE A 6 7.92 -6.47 35.93
N LEU A 7 6.74 -6.16 35.38
CA LEU A 7 5.54 -5.91 36.18
C LEU A 7 5.02 -7.22 36.79
N ALA A 8 4.95 -8.28 35.98
CA ALA A 8 4.52 -9.60 36.44
C ALA A 8 5.62 -10.36 37.18
N LYS A 9 6.89 -9.92 37.09
CA LYS A 9 8.08 -10.69 37.48
C LYS A 9 8.06 -12.08 36.85
N SER A 10 7.88 -12.13 35.53
CA SER A 10 7.65 -13.36 34.78
C SER A 10 8.64 -13.52 33.62
N VAL A 11 9.12 -14.75 33.44
CA VAL A 11 9.72 -15.21 32.18
C VAL A 11 8.60 -15.64 31.25
N ASP A 12 8.49 -14.93 30.13
CA ASP A 12 7.45 -15.09 29.14
C ASP A 12 8.07 -15.59 27.84
N GLY A 13 7.32 -16.37 27.07
CA GLY A 13 7.79 -16.92 25.81
C GLY A 13 6.67 -17.21 24.84
N GLU A 14 6.96 -17.05 23.56
CA GLU A 14 6.08 -17.41 22.46
C GLU A 14 6.85 -18.19 21.39
N VAL A 15 6.21 -19.20 20.81
CA VAL A 15 6.64 -19.86 19.58
C VAL A 15 5.50 -19.79 18.59
N GLY A 16 5.78 -19.21 17.41
CA GLY A 16 4.81 -19.05 16.33
C GLY A 16 5.16 -19.89 15.11
N VAL A 17 4.14 -20.21 14.32
CA VAL A 17 4.24 -20.79 12.99
C VAL A 17 3.36 -20.00 12.04
N ASP A 18 3.92 -19.65 10.89
CA ASP A 18 3.21 -19.00 9.82
C ASP A 18 3.18 -19.91 8.60
N TRP A 19 2.03 -19.95 7.93
CA TRP A 19 1.87 -20.66 6.67
C TRP A 19 1.18 -19.76 5.66
N THR A 20 1.86 -19.51 4.54
CA THR A 20 1.36 -18.64 3.48
C THR A 20 1.07 -19.46 2.22
N GLN A 21 -0.14 -19.33 1.69
CA GLN A 21 -0.50 -19.82 0.37
C GLN A 21 -1.23 -18.74 -0.41
N GLY A 22 -0.58 -18.22 -1.46
CA GLY A 22 -1.14 -17.18 -2.32
C GLY A 22 -1.49 -15.92 -1.51
N PRO A 23 -2.75 -15.44 -1.55
CA PRO A 23 -3.15 -14.23 -0.82
C PRO A 23 -3.40 -14.45 0.67
N LEU A 24 -3.37 -15.68 1.18
CA LEU A 24 -3.70 -16.02 2.56
C LEU A 24 -2.44 -16.40 3.34
N THR A 25 -2.27 -15.82 4.52
CA THR A 25 -1.34 -16.28 5.55
C THR A 25 -2.12 -16.67 6.78
N LEU A 26 -1.85 -17.86 7.32
CA LEU A 26 -2.36 -18.34 8.59
C LEU A 26 -1.26 -18.25 9.64
N HIS A 27 -1.67 -17.94 10.87
CA HIS A 27 -0.81 -17.80 12.03
C HIS A 27 -1.26 -18.77 13.11
N GLY A 28 -0.31 -19.40 13.78
CA GLY A 28 -0.53 -20.16 15.00
C GLY A 28 0.57 -19.87 16.01
N ALA A 29 0.24 -19.77 17.29
CA ALA A 29 1.22 -19.55 18.34
C ALA A 29 0.89 -20.32 19.61
N ALA A 30 1.95 -20.79 20.26
CA ALA A 30 1.93 -21.31 21.63
C ALA A 30 2.74 -20.36 22.52
N ARG A 31 2.14 -20.00 23.66
CA ARG A 31 2.68 -19.02 24.60
C ARG A 31 2.77 -19.64 25.99
N ALA A 32 3.77 -19.23 26.74
CA ALA A 32 3.91 -19.59 28.14
C ALA A 32 4.39 -18.37 28.94
N VAL A 33 3.88 -18.24 30.15
CA VAL A 33 4.33 -17.25 31.13
C VAL A 33 4.61 -17.98 32.44
N SER A 34 5.67 -17.62 33.14
CA SER A 34 5.97 -18.21 34.46
C SER A 34 5.06 -17.68 35.58
N ARG A 35 4.48 -16.48 35.40
CA ARG A 35 3.56 -15.84 36.34
C ARG A 35 2.67 -14.83 35.62
N ARG A 36 1.37 -14.82 35.95
CA ARG A 36 0.42 -13.81 35.46
C ARG A 36 0.41 -12.59 36.37
N LEU A 37 0.27 -11.41 35.78
CA LEU A 37 0.14 -10.16 36.52
C LEU A 37 -1.11 -10.18 37.39
N GLY A 38 -0.97 -9.87 38.68
CA GLY A 38 -2.08 -9.79 39.63
C GLY A 38 -2.52 -11.12 40.26
N GLU A 39 -1.91 -12.25 39.90
CA GLU A 39 -2.21 -13.57 40.46
C GLU A 39 -1.04 -14.12 41.30
N SER A 40 -1.36 -14.76 42.44
CA SER A 40 -0.40 -15.56 43.20
C SER A 40 -0.40 -17.00 42.65
N GLY A 41 0.43 -17.30 41.65
CA GLY A 41 0.33 -18.62 41.02
C GLY A 41 1.40 -18.99 40.00
N ASN A 42 1.37 -20.28 39.65
CA ASN A 42 2.25 -21.00 38.73
C ASN A 42 2.08 -20.54 37.27
N GLY A 43 3.03 -20.91 36.43
CA GLY A 43 3.03 -20.53 35.02
C GLY A 43 1.76 -20.97 34.28
N ALA A 44 1.42 -20.22 33.24
CA ALA A 44 0.25 -20.44 32.41
C ALA A 44 0.65 -20.60 30.95
N ALA A 45 -0.11 -21.42 30.22
CA ALA A 45 0.03 -21.58 28.78
C ALA A 45 -1.16 -20.92 28.06
N ALA A 46 -0.89 -20.37 26.88
CA ALA A 46 -1.91 -19.82 26.00
C ALA A 46 -1.68 -20.30 24.57
N PHE A 47 -2.76 -20.39 23.81
CA PHE A 47 -2.73 -20.64 22.37
C PHE A 47 -3.35 -19.46 21.65
N ALA A 48 -2.81 -19.15 20.48
CA ALA A 48 -3.36 -18.14 19.60
C ALA A 48 -3.32 -18.60 18.15
N GLY A 49 -4.18 -18.02 17.34
CA GLY A 49 -4.21 -18.22 15.90
C GLY A 49 -4.94 -17.12 15.19
N GLY A 50 -4.68 -16.98 13.89
CA GLY A 50 -5.26 -15.91 13.11
C GLY A 50 -4.92 -16.04 11.63
N PHE A 51 -5.29 -15.02 10.86
CA PHE A 51 -4.97 -14.95 9.45
C PHE A 51 -4.81 -13.52 8.95
N ASN A 52 -4.12 -13.40 7.83
CA ASN A 52 -4.08 -12.23 6.95
C ASN A 52 -4.48 -12.68 5.55
N ALA A 53 -5.51 -12.07 4.96
CA ALA A 53 -5.98 -12.38 3.62
C ALA A 53 -6.01 -11.13 2.74
N ARG A 54 -5.30 -11.17 1.62
CA ARG A 54 -5.33 -10.13 0.59
C ARG A 54 -6.49 -10.38 -0.36
N LEU A 55 -7.54 -9.57 -0.28
CA LEU A 55 -8.71 -9.68 -1.15
C LEU A 55 -8.41 -9.17 -2.56
N ASN A 56 -7.65 -8.08 -2.66
CA ASN A 56 -7.12 -7.53 -3.91
C ASN A 56 -5.85 -6.71 -3.66
N GLN A 57 -5.32 -6.03 -4.68
CA GLN A 57 -4.09 -5.25 -4.55
C GLN A 57 -4.17 -4.07 -3.55
N TYR A 58 -5.37 -3.65 -3.14
CA TYR A 58 -5.60 -2.51 -2.24
C TYR A 58 -6.21 -2.90 -0.90
N ILE A 59 -6.95 -4.00 -0.83
CA ILE A 59 -7.73 -4.39 0.35
C ILE A 59 -7.26 -5.74 0.86
N GLY A 60 -6.95 -5.78 2.15
CA GLY A 60 -6.75 -6.99 2.92
C GLY A 60 -7.63 -6.99 4.16
N VAL A 61 -7.79 -8.16 4.75
CA VAL A 61 -8.47 -8.36 6.04
C VAL A 61 -7.60 -9.23 6.93
N SER A 62 -7.68 -9.01 8.23
CA SER A 62 -6.95 -9.79 9.21
C SER A 62 -7.80 -10.02 10.45
N ALA A 63 -7.60 -11.15 11.10
CA ALA A 63 -8.21 -11.43 12.39
C ALA A 63 -7.37 -12.43 13.16
N ASP A 64 -7.40 -12.33 14.48
CA ASP A 64 -6.71 -13.24 15.39
C ASP A 64 -7.50 -13.42 16.69
N VAL A 65 -7.21 -14.54 17.36
CA VAL A 65 -7.75 -14.90 18.66
C VAL A 65 -6.67 -15.56 19.49
N GLY A 66 -6.61 -15.23 20.77
CA GLY A 66 -5.69 -15.81 21.73
C GLY A 66 -6.35 -16.02 23.08
N SER A 67 -6.07 -17.15 23.73
CA SER A 67 -6.58 -17.43 25.07
C SER A 67 -5.59 -18.21 25.90
N PHE A 68 -5.48 -17.89 27.19
CA PHE A 68 -4.96 -18.83 28.17
C PHE A 68 -5.80 -20.10 28.19
N VAL A 69 -5.13 -21.22 28.47
CA VAL A 69 -5.78 -22.51 28.70
C VAL A 69 -6.43 -22.48 30.07
N SER A 70 -7.64 -21.90 30.13
CA SER A 70 -8.43 -21.75 31.35
C SER A 70 -9.92 -21.70 31.01
N PRO A 71 -10.80 -22.34 31.80
CA PRO A 71 -12.24 -22.26 31.59
C PRO A 71 -12.85 -20.91 31.95
N THR A 72 -12.10 -20.03 32.64
CA THR A 72 -12.61 -18.75 33.18
C THR A 72 -12.10 -17.53 32.43
N VAL A 73 -11.17 -17.70 31.49
CA VAL A 73 -10.55 -16.59 30.75
C VAL A 73 -11.38 -16.30 29.50
N THR A 74 -11.70 -15.02 29.31
CA THR A 74 -12.26 -14.53 28.04
C THR A 74 -11.16 -14.49 27.00
N ALA A 75 -11.39 -15.08 25.82
CA ALA A 75 -10.43 -14.98 24.72
C ALA A 75 -10.24 -13.53 24.27
N ALA A 76 -8.99 -13.14 24.07
CA ALA A 76 -8.64 -11.92 23.36
C ALA A 76 -8.84 -12.16 21.86
N TRP A 77 -9.40 -11.19 21.15
CA TRP A 77 -9.56 -11.24 19.69
C TRP A 77 -9.36 -9.86 19.08
N SER A 78 -8.98 -9.86 17.81
CA SER A 78 -8.93 -8.67 16.98
C SER A 78 -9.39 -8.98 15.56
N ALA A 79 -9.92 -7.97 14.88
CA ALA A 79 -10.24 -8.03 13.46
C ALA A 79 -9.96 -6.67 12.82
N ALA A 80 -9.46 -6.67 11.59
CA ALA A 80 -9.11 -5.46 10.89
C ALA A 80 -9.39 -5.53 9.38
N ILE A 81 -9.70 -4.36 8.82
CA ILE A 81 -9.66 -4.11 7.39
C ILE A 81 -8.43 -3.26 7.09
N ASN A 82 -7.60 -3.74 6.18
CA ASN A 82 -6.33 -3.14 5.81
C ASN A 82 -6.43 -2.58 4.39
N VAL A 83 -6.09 -1.31 4.22
CA VAL A 83 -6.16 -0.57 2.97
C VAL A 83 -4.77 -0.07 2.59
N LEU A 84 -4.28 -0.47 1.42
CA LEU A 84 -3.13 0.14 0.79
C LEU A 84 -3.61 1.37 0.00
N ILE A 85 -2.96 2.51 0.22
CA ILE A 85 -3.31 3.76 -0.48
C ILE A 85 -2.70 3.73 -1.87
N PRO A 86 -3.51 3.74 -2.95
CA PRO A 86 -3.01 3.71 -4.33
C PRO A 86 -1.96 4.80 -4.58
N GLY A 87 -0.90 4.45 -5.31
CA GLY A 87 0.19 5.38 -5.64
C GLY A 87 1.11 5.74 -4.47
N SER A 88 0.96 5.08 -3.31
CA SER A 88 1.86 5.28 -2.17
C SER A 88 2.15 3.96 -1.45
N PRO A 89 3.27 3.86 -0.71
CA PRO A 89 3.57 2.69 0.11
C PRO A 89 2.84 2.73 1.47
N HIS A 90 1.91 3.67 1.69
CA HIS A 90 1.22 3.86 2.95
C HIS A 90 0.09 2.84 3.13
N THR A 91 -0.03 2.29 4.33
CA THR A 91 -1.15 1.41 4.70
C THR A 91 -1.98 2.06 5.80
N PHE A 92 -3.28 1.83 5.76
CA PHE A 92 -4.25 2.26 6.75
C PHE A 92 -5.05 1.04 7.22
N SER A 93 -5.16 0.83 8.52
CA SER A 93 -5.89 -0.29 9.11
C SER A 93 -6.98 0.24 10.03
N LEU A 94 -8.21 -0.26 9.88
CA LEU A 94 -9.30 -0.05 10.82
C LEU A 94 -9.49 -1.32 11.63
N GLN A 95 -9.44 -1.21 12.95
CA GLN A 95 -9.35 -2.35 13.86
C GLN A 95 -10.48 -2.33 14.88
N ALA A 96 -11.00 -3.52 15.19
CA ALA A 96 -11.87 -3.77 16.34
C ALA A 96 -11.25 -4.90 17.19
N SER A 97 -11.21 -4.73 18.51
CA SER A 97 -10.61 -5.71 19.41
C SER A 97 -11.21 -5.65 20.80
N ASN A 98 -11.12 -6.73 21.57
CA ASN A 98 -11.33 -6.71 23.02
C ASN A 98 -10.03 -6.87 23.83
N ALA A 99 -8.86 -6.81 23.18
CA ALA A 99 -7.55 -6.95 23.81
C ALA A 99 -7.03 -5.59 24.30
N HIS A 100 -6.45 -5.56 25.51
CA HIS A 100 -6.06 -4.30 26.16
C HIS A 100 -4.59 -3.89 25.92
N SER A 101 -3.70 -4.85 25.68
CA SER A 101 -2.25 -4.60 25.64
C SER A 101 -1.54 -5.62 24.75
N ALA A 102 -0.46 -5.19 24.08
CA ALA A 102 0.41 -6.04 23.26
C ALA A 102 1.34 -6.97 24.08
N THR A 103 1.11 -7.15 25.39
CA THR A 103 1.80 -8.16 26.19
C THR A 103 1.23 -9.56 25.90
N ILE A 104 2.00 -10.61 26.17
CA ILE A 104 1.51 -12.00 26.02
C ILE A 104 0.22 -12.24 26.81
N GLN A 105 0.12 -11.68 28.03
CA GLN A 105 -1.11 -11.77 28.82
C GLN A 105 -2.25 -10.98 28.19
N GLY A 106 -2.04 -9.72 27.81
CA GLY A 106 -3.09 -8.89 27.21
C GLY A 106 -3.59 -9.39 25.85
N ALA A 107 -2.73 -10.08 25.08
CA ALA A 107 -3.07 -10.74 23.83
C ALA A 107 -3.67 -12.15 24.01
N SER A 108 -3.82 -12.62 25.25
CA SER A 108 -4.36 -13.96 25.58
C SER A 108 -5.49 -13.90 26.62
N GLU A 109 -5.91 -12.69 27.01
CA GLU A 109 -7.00 -12.45 27.97
C GLU A 109 -7.73 -11.17 27.55
N GLY A 110 -8.92 -11.37 26.97
CA GLY A 110 -9.77 -10.29 26.50
C GLY A 110 -10.60 -9.66 27.61
N ILE A 111 -11.08 -8.44 27.37
CA ILE A 111 -11.96 -7.74 28.31
C ILE A 111 -13.32 -8.46 28.37
N SER A 112 -13.71 -8.93 29.56
CA SER A 112 -14.88 -9.80 29.76
C SER A 112 -16.26 -9.14 29.57
N SER A 113 -16.33 -7.84 29.27
CA SER A 113 -17.61 -7.14 29.07
C SER A 113 -17.93 -6.98 27.58
N PRO A 114 -19.10 -7.45 27.09
CA PRO A 114 -19.49 -7.34 25.68
C PRO A 114 -19.70 -5.89 25.19
N LYS A 115 -19.72 -4.91 26.10
CA LYS A 115 -19.78 -3.48 25.75
C LYS A 115 -18.41 -2.85 25.52
N ASN A 116 -17.32 -3.59 25.74
CA ASN A 116 -15.96 -3.05 25.70
C ASN A 116 -15.20 -3.49 24.43
N VAL A 117 -15.85 -3.35 23.27
CA VAL A 117 -15.14 -3.43 21.99
C VAL A 117 -14.38 -2.12 21.81
N LEU A 118 -13.07 -2.24 21.67
CA LEU A 118 -12.17 -1.14 21.35
C LEU A 118 -12.10 -1.00 19.84
N TYR A 119 -12.28 0.23 19.36
CA TYR A 119 -12.10 0.58 17.95
C TYR A 119 -10.89 1.48 17.82
N GLY A 120 -10.06 1.22 16.81
CA GLY A 120 -8.84 1.96 16.57
C GLY A 120 -8.47 1.98 15.09
N PHE A 121 -7.45 2.75 14.79
CA PHE A 121 -6.84 2.73 13.48
C PHE A 121 -5.32 2.79 13.58
N GLU A 122 -4.65 2.22 12.58
CA GLU A 122 -3.21 2.34 12.39
C GLU A 122 -2.96 2.97 11.03
N PHE A 123 -2.07 3.96 10.97
CA PHE A 123 -1.57 4.53 9.73
C PHE A 123 -0.06 4.33 9.65
N THR A 124 0.38 3.46 8.74
CA THR A 124 1.78 3.09 8.62
C THR A 124 2.42 3.82 7.44
N ILE A 125 3.42 4.64 7.77
CA ILE A 125 4.25 5.37 6.83
C ILE A 125 5.63 4.71 6.78
N PRO A 126 5.93 3.86 5.77
CA PRO A 126 7.25 3.29 5.65
C PRO A 126 8.24 4.41 5.29
N LEU A 127 9.08 4.76 6.26
CA LEU A 127 10.18 5.71 6.06
C LEU A 127 11.35 4.97 5.41
N HIS A 128 11.42 5.03 4.08
CA HIS A 128 12.64 4.64 3.37
C HIS A 128 13.59 5.83 3.29
N LEU A 129 14.82 5.66 3.78
CA LEU A 129 15.91 6.65 3.65
C LEU A 129 16.14 7.06 2.18
N LYS A 130 15.88 6.14 1.24
CA LYS A 130 15.89 6.38 -0.21
C LYS A 130 14.81 7.35 -0.71
N ARG A 131 13.89 7.86 0.13
CA ARG A 131 12.89 8.87 -0.25
C ARG A 131 13.28 10.28 0.22
N PHE A 132 14.18 10.39 1.21
CA PHE A 132 14.45 11.63 1.93
C PHE A 132 15.91 12.11 1.90
N SER A 133 16.83 11.32 1.33
CA SER A 133 18.25 11.69 1.27
C SER A 133 18.72 11.95 -0.17
N PRO A 134 18.98 13.22 -0.55
CA PRO A 134 19.50 13.59 -1.88
C PRO A 134 20.83 12.94 -2.23
N TRP A 135 21.60 12.48 -1.23
CA TRP A 135 22.93 11.91 -1.41
C TRP A 135 22.94 10.48 -1.96
N PHE A 136 21.82 9.75 -1.83
CA PHE A 136 21.68 8.38 -2.34
C PHE A 136 20.86 8.29 -3.64
N HIS A 137 20.42 9.42 -4.18
CA HIS A 137 19.83 9.51 -5.50
C HIS A 137 20.89 9.91 -6.52
N LYS A 138 21.30 8.97 -7.39
CA LYS A 138 21.59 9.43 -8.75
C LYS A 138 20.27 9.99 -9.27
N SER A 139 20.25 11.25 -9.72
CA SER A 139 19.07 11.79 -10.42
C SER A 139 18.58 10.73 -11.40
N PRO A 140 17.29 10.31 -11.34
CA PRO A 140 16.77 9.34 -12.28
C PRO A 140 17.15 9.81 -13.69
N LYS A 141 17.91 8.99 -14.42
CA LYS A 141 18.21 9.33 -15.81
C LYS A 141 16.86 9.49 -16.51
N PRO A 142 16.63 10.57 -17.27
CA PRO A 142 15.41 10.73 -18.03
C PRO A 142 15.17 9.47 -18.85
N VAL A 143 14.08 8.76 -18.54
CA VAL A 143 13.68 7.57 -19.31
C VAL A 143 12.79 8.09 -20.43
N ALA A 144 13.25 7.98 -21.67
CA ALA A 144 12.42 8.24 -22.84
C ALA A 144 11.70 6.95 -23.22
N LEU A 145 10.37 6.98 -23.16
CA LEU A 145 9.46 5.89 -23.52
C LEU A 145 8.83 6.19 -24.88
N GLY A 146 8.56 5.16 -25.67
CA GLY A 146 8.08 5.32 -27.05
C GLY A 146 9.20 5.73 -28.01
N SER A 147 8.84 5.97 -29.27
CA SER A 147 9.80 6.34 -30.32
C SER A 147 9.16 7.36 -31.25
N ALA A 148 9.89 8.43 -31.55
CA ALA A 148 9.50 9.36 -32.60
C ALA A 148 9.62 8.74 -34.01
N GLY A 149 10.31 7.60 -34.16
CA GLY A 149 10.58 7.01 -35.48
C GLY A 149 11.26 7.98 -36.46
N GLY A 150 12.11 8.89 -35.94
CA GLY A 150 12.74 9.96 -36.71
C GLY A 150 11.85 11.18 -37.00
N ALA A 151 10.59 11.20 -36.54
CA ALA A 151 9.71 12.36 -36.67
C ALA A 151 10.20 13.57 -35.86
N THR A 152 9.91 14.76 -36.38
CA THR A 152 10.10 16.00 -35.64
C THR A 152 9.09 16.08 -34.50
N VAL A 153 9.54 16.49 -33.32
CA VAL A 153 8.64 16.78 -32.20
C VAL A 153 7.95 18.11 -32.50
N GLY A 154 6.65 18.05 -32.82
CA GLY A 154 5.85 19.22 -33.15
C GLY A 154 5.29 19.93 -31.91
N ALA A 155 5.18 19.24 -30.78
CA ALA A 155 4.73 19.81 -29.52
C ALA A 155 5.32 19.08 -28.30
N GLU A 156 5.49 19.82 -27.21
CA GLU A 156 5.83 19.29 -25.89
C GLU A 156 4.68 19.56 -24.90
N VAL A 157 4.32 18.55 -24.13
CA VAL A 157 3.32 18.61 -23.06
C VAL A 157 4.02 18.33 -21.74
N ARG A 158 4.09 19.32 -20.86
CA ARG A 158 4.60 19.12 -19.51
C ARG A 158 3.49 18.57 -18.63
N ILE A 159 3.78 17.56 -17.81
CA ILE A 159 2.85 17.08 -16.77
C ILE A 159 3.33 17.65 -15.45
N SER A 160 2.53 18.54 -14.86
CA SER A 160 2.85 19.15 -13.57
C SER A 160 1.57 19.60 -12.85
N SER A 161 1.61 19.56 -11.52
CA SER A 161 0.46 19.86 -10.67
C SER A 161 -0.74 18.96 -10.98
N VAL A 162 -0.48 17.69 -11.29
CA VAL A 162 -1.51 16.68 -11.62
C VAL A 162 -2.38 17.17 -12.80
N LYS A 163 -1.74 17.72 -13.82
CA LYS A 163 -2.38 18.26 -15.04
C LYS A 163 -1.46 18.14 -16.26
N PHE A 164 -2.03 17.85 -17.43
CA PHE A 164 -1.37 18.07 -18.73
C PHE A 164 -1.35 19.57 -19.06
N GLN A 165 -0.17 20.17 -19.13
CA GLN A 165 -0.03 21.59 -19.43
C GLN A 165 -0.25 21.82 -20.93
N GLY A 166 -1.11 22.79 -21.24
CA GLY A 166 -1.61 22.97 -22.61
C GLY A 166 -2.71 21.96 -22.90
N ASP A 167 -3.95 22.30 -22.49
CA ASP A 167 -5.13 21.42 -22.60
C ASP A 167 -5.37 20.90 -24.03
N SER A 168 -4.81 21.57 -25.03
CA SER A 168 -4.74 21.12 -26.42
C SER A 168 -3.40 21.51 -27.05
N VAL A 169 -2.84 20.61 -27.87
CA VAL A 169 -1.69 20.88 -28.73
C VAL A 169 -2.05 20.58 -30.19
N THR A 170 -1.49 21.33 -31.12
CA THR A 170 -1.70 21.13 -32.56
C THR A 170 -0.38 20.82 -33.24
N ILE A 171 -0.36 19.75 -34.06
CA ILE A 171 0.80 19.33 -34.85
C ILE A 171 0.36 18.98 -36.29
N ALA A 172 1.32 18.85 -37.20
CA ALA A 172 1.07 18.31 -38.54
C ALA A 172 1.13 16.77 -38.53
N ALA A 173 0.43 16.13 -39.47
CA ALA A 173 0.55 14.70 -39.70
C ALA A 173 2.02 14.29 -39.95
N GLY A 174 2.43 13.18 -39.35
CA GLY A 174 3.80 12.67 -39.35
C GLY A 174 4.70 13.24 -38.24
N GLN A 175 4.24 14.23 -37.46
CA GLN A 175 4.98 14.75 -36.30
C GLN A 175 4.70 13.95 -35.02
N ALA A 176 5.54 14.18 -34.01
CA ALA A 176 5.39 13.59 -32.69
C ALA A 176 5.04 14.62 -31.61
N VAL A 177 4.40 14.15 -30.55
CA VAL A 177 4.23 14.89 -29.29
C VAL A 177 5.08 14.22 -28.22
N ARG A 178 5.74 15.04 -27.39
CA ARG A 178 6.50 14.56 -26.22
C ARG A 178 5.80 14.99 -24.94
N TRP A 179 5.45 14.03 -24.10
CA TRP A 179 5.01 14.28 -22.74
C TRP A 179 6.18 14.13 -21.78
N THR A 180 6.37 15.09 -20.86
CA THR A 180 7.42 15.03 -19.84
C THR A 180 6.81 15.12 -18.45
N ASN A 181 7.03 14.10 -17.63
CA ASN A 181 6.54 14.06 -16.26
C ASN A 181 7.45 14.86 -15.32
N ALA A 182 6.97 16.02 -14.88
CA ALA A 182 7.63 16.87 -13.89
C ALA A 182 7.00 16.79 -12.50
N ASP A 183 6.00 15.94 -12.31
CA ASP A 183 5.41 15.65 -11.00
C ASP A 183 6.23 14.59 -10.24
N PRO A 184 6.13 14.56 -8.90
CA PRO A 184 6.74 13.50 -8.08
C PRO A 184 5.97 12.17 -8.12
N ILE A 185 4.84 12.11 -8.83
CA ILE A 185 3.98 10.93 -8.97
C ILE A 185 3.99 10.41 -10.41
N GLU A 186 3.58 9.16 -10.59
CA GLU A 186 3.50 8.48 -11.89
C GLU A 186 2.30 8.92 -12.72
N HIS A 187 2.45 8.96 -14.04
CA HIS A 187 1.38 9.32 -14.99
C HIS A 187 1.37 8.43 -16.22
N THR A 188 0.26 8.42 -16.95
CA THR A 188 0.14 7.78 -18.27
C THR A 188 -0.51 8.73 -19.28
N VAL A 189 -0.39 8.40 -20.56
CA VAL A 189 -1.15 8.99 -21.66
C VAL A 189 -1.97 7.87 -22.29
N THR A 190 -3.28 7.90 -22.09
CA THR A 190 -4.22 6.88 -22.56
C THR A 190 -5.23 7.53 -23.50
N PHE A 191 -5.23 7.14 -24.78
CA PHE A 191 -6.13 7.70 -25.78
C PHE A 191 -7.52 7.07 -25.70
N ASP A 192 -8.57 7.90 -25.75
CA ASP A 192 -9.95 7.44 -25.52
C ASP A 192 -10.55 6.67 -26.73
N GLY A 193 -10.05 6.96 -27.94
CA GLY A 193 -10.57 6.37 -29.18
C GLY A 193 -10.07 4.96 -29.49
N GLY A 194 -9.14 4.41 -28.69
CA GLY A 194 -8.61 3.05 -28.82
C GLY A 194 -7.78 2.74 -30.08
N THR A 195 -7.66 3.68 -31.01
CA THR A 195 -6.90 3.51 -32.27
C THR A 195 -5.40 3.80 -32.13
N GLU A 196 -5.02 4.58 -31.12
CA GLU A 196 -3.62 4.94 -30.84
C GLU A 196 -3.08 4.14 -29.65
N GLY A 197 -1.80 3.76 -29.72
CA GLY A 197 -1.09 3.18 -28.58
C GLY A 197 -0.88 4.20 -27.48
N GLY A 198 -1.41 3.94 -26.29
CA GLY A 198 -1.12 4.73 -25.09
C GLY A 198 0.31 4.52 -24.57
N SER A 199 0.72 5.31 -23.59
CA SER A 199 2.01 5.16 -22.94
C SER A 199 1.98 4.03 -21.89
N PRO A 200 3.14 3.40 -21.61
CA PRO A 200 3.35 2.76 -20.31
C PRO A 200 3.40 3.82 -19.19
N VAL A 201 3.65 3.39 -17.95
CA VAL A 201 3.86 4.32 -16.82
C VAL A 201 5.04 5.25 -17.11
N ILE A 202 4.80 6.55 -17.01
CA ILE A 202 5.80 7.62 -17.13
C ILE A 202 6.24 7.98 -15.70
N PRO A 203 7.44 7.57 -15.26
CA PRO A 203 7.91 7.85 -13.91
C PRO A 203 8.26 9.34 -13.74
N PRO A 204 8.47 9.83 -12.50
CA PRO A 204 8.99 11.18 -12.26
C PRO A 204 10.28 11.45 -13.06
N ASN A 205 10.35 12.61 -13.72
CA ASN A 205 11.40 13.00 -14.68
C ASN A 205 11.51 12.13 -15.94
N GLY A 206 10.56 11.21 -16.16
CA GLY A 206 10.42 10.44 -17.39
C GLY A 206 9.75 11.23 -18.51
N SER A 207 9.83 10.71 -19.73
CA SER A 207 9.12 11.25 -20.88
C SER A 207 8.54 10.15 -21.76
N TYR A 208 7.46 10.44 -22.46
CA TYR A 208 6.85 9.59 -23.47
C TYR A 208 6.77 10.35 -24.79
N VAL A 209 7.09 9.69 -25.90
CA VAL A 209 7.00 10.27 -27.24
C VAL A 209 6.11 9.40 -28.12
N HIS A 210 5.11 10.01 -28.74
CA HIS A 210 4.19 9.35 -29.68
C HIS A 210 4.12 10.12 -31.00
N ARG A 211 4.26 9.41 -32.11
CA ARG A 211 4.11 9.95 -33.46
C ARG A 211 2.68 9.76 -33.94
N PHE A 212 2.11 10.78 -34.59
CA PHE A 212 0.78 10.74 -35.16
C PHE A 212 0.86 10.82 -36.69
N ASP A 213 0.41 9.78 -37.38
CA ASP A 213 0.50 9.70 -38.85
C ASP A 213 -0.77 10.17 -39.58
N LYS A 214 -1.91 10.24 -38.89
CA LYS A 214 -3.20 10.57 -39.50
C LYS A 214 -3.75 11.89 -38.96
N PRO A 215 -4.29 12.77 -39.81
CA PRO A 215 -5.06 13.92 -39.36
C PRO A 215 -6.26 13.48 -38.51
N GLY A 216 -6.57 14.26 -37.48
CA GLY A 216 -7.66 13.94 -36.57
C GLY A 216 -7.51 14.60 -35.20
N THR A 217 -8.51 14.40 -34.36
CA THR A 217 -8.52 14.86 -32.96
C THR A 217 -8.41 13.66 -32.04
N TYR A 218 -7.38 13.66 -31.21
CA TYR A 218 -7.04 12.58 -30.29
C TYR A 218 -7.18 13.07 -28.87
N THR A 219 -8.28 12.71 -28.21
CA THR A 219 -8.46 12.96 -26.78
C THR A 219 -7.76 11.88 -25.96
N TYR A 220 -7.16 12.29 -24.86
CA TYR A 220 -6.46 11.39 -23.96
C TYR A 220 -6.62 11.80 -22.50
N HIS A 221 -6.42 10.82 -21.62
CA HIS A 221 -6.45 11.00 -20.18
C HIS A 221 -5.28 10.27 -19.50
N CYS A 222 -5.08 10.55 -18.21
CA CYS A 222 -4.20 9.79 -17.35
C CYS A 222 -5.02 8.69 -16.64
N THR A 223 -4.65 7.42 -16.78
CA THR A 223 -5.40 6.29 -16.18
C THR A 223 -5.49 6.34 -14.65
N PRO A 224 -4.40 6.58 -13.90
CA PRO A 224 -4.51 6.73 -12.44
C PRO A 224 -5.21 8.04 -12.02
N HIS A 225 -5.33 9.02 -12.91
CA HIS A 225 -5.93 10.33 -12.64
C HIS A 225 -6.93 10.74 -13.74
N PRO A 226 -8.12 10.10 -13.84
CA PRO A 226 -9.02 10.26 -15.00
C PRO A 226 -9.56 11.68 -15.24
N PHE A 227 -9.41 12.57 -14.26
CA PHE A 227 -9.74 13.99 -14.39
C PHE A 227 -8.70 14.78 -15.20
N MET A 228 -7.47 14.27 -15.34
CA MET A 228 -6.46 14.84 -16.22
C MET A 228 -6.80 14.50 -17.66
N LYS A 229 -7.12 15.52 -18.46
CA LYS A 229 -7.48 15.38 -19.87
C LYS A 229 -6.64 16.30 -20.74
N GLY A 230 -6.37 15.85 -21.96
CA GLY A 230 -5.72 16.65 -22.98
C GLY A 230 -6.20 16.25 -24.37
N VAL A 231 -5.86 17.10 -25.35
CA VAL A 231 -6.21 16.88 -26.75
C VAL A 231 -4.98 17.09 -27.63
N VAL A 232 -4.76 16.18 -28.59
CA VAL A 232 -3.85 16.41 -29.72
C VAL A 232 -4.67 16.61 -30.98
N VAL A 233 -4.50 17.74 -31.65
CA VAL A 233 -5.10 18.02 -32.96
C VAL A 233 -4.02 17.85 -34.02
N VAL A 234 -4.23 16.92 -34.94
CA VAL A 234 -3.33 16.64 -36.06
C VAL A 234 -3.95 17.19 -37.34
N LYS A 235 -3.25 18.12 -37.98
CA LYS A 235 -3.66 18.76 -39.24
C LYS A 235 -3.04 18.07 -40.45
#